data_AF-R7KQP2-F1
#
_entry.id   AF-R7KQP2-F1
#
_cell.length_a   1.000
_cell.length_b   1.000
_cell.length_c   1.000
_cell.angle_alpha   90.00
_cell.angle_beta   90.00
_cell.angle_gamma   90.00
#
_symmetry.space_group_name_H-M   'P 1'
#
loop_
_entity.id
_entity.type
_entity.pdbx_description
1 polymer ?
#
loop_
_entity_poly.entity_id
_entity_poly.type
_entity_poly.pdbx_seq_one_letter_code
_entity_poly.pdbx_strand_id
1 'polypeptide(L)'
;MNDFLKWFFVFISEILKGFGMIFKGLWEGLKQIFNISEYAKIFKDYSGNFNALEWVFAVLSLIIVAAIFALIIFLIVMLIRKYVRFRHSIVGDEDVIEELGVLQRQVIKLTKEKDEIMAMKVAQIGVPAGAAALPSGGYGLSQSLEYSQGEAPAESEQPAAVNGVIQTSDVRFSKLIEVDNYYKNYIAPDYDNSITLAAICENYRNFACSRMHLYYDIRTVRLFIAGMASTKLIILQGISGTGKTSLPYSFGKFLQNDTTIASVQPSWRDRTELFGYFNEFTKNFNETEVLKRIYSSSYNDDVNFILLDEMNIARVEYYFAEMLSILEMPNSDEWKLDLVPNVWSTDPEHLDHGMLRIPQNIWYVGTANNDDSTFAISDKVYDRAQPINLDSKGIAFEAPDTPPMNLSFSHLDSLFSEAFQMYPLSQDILKKIQQLDLWVIERLRVAFGNRIIKQMNLFVPVYVACGGDELDGVDYVLATKIFRKFESLNLAMLRDELRDLCIYLQKLFGRNSMKESIAYLERLRKLF
;
A
#
# COMPACT_ATOMS: atom_id res chain seq x y z
N MET A 1 23.94 3.67 45.01
CA MET A 1 22.46 3.57 44.83
C MET A 1 21.66 4.48 45.78
N ASN A 2 22.04 4.63 47.05
CA ASN A 2 21.26 5.44 48.00
C ASN A 2 21.15 6.94 47.65
N ASP A 3 22.20 7.56 47.13
CA ASP A 3 22.16 9.00 46.81
C ASP A 3 21.34 9.31 45.55
N PHE A 4 21.36 8.41 44.56
CA PHE A 4 20.49 8.51 43.39
C PHE A 4 19.01 8.33 43.76
N LEU A 5 18.67 7.36 44.60
CA LEU A 5 17.29 7.16 45.05
C LEU A 5 16.78 8.35 45.88
N LYS A 6 17.63 8.92 46.75
CA LYS A 6 17.31 10.17 47.46
C LYS A 6 17.08 11.33 46.51
N TRP A 7 17.97 11.54 45.55
CA TRP A 7 17.80 12.58 44.52
C TRP A 7 16.52 12.37 43.69
N PHE A 8 16.27 11.13 43.23
CA PHE A 8 15.10 10.77 42.43
C PHE A 8 13.79 10.99 43.20
N PHE A 9 13.74 10.63 44.48
CA PHE A 9 12.56 10.84 45.30
C PHE A 9 12.28 12.33 45.52
N VAL A 10 13.34 13.14 45.75
CA VAL A 10 13.21 14.60 45.86
C VAL A 10 12.74 15.20 44.53
N PHE A 11 13.34 14.77 43.41
CA PHE A 11 13.02 15.23 42.06
C PHE A 11 11.56 14.93 41.66
N ILE A 12 11.12 13.69 41.84
CA ILE A 12 9.74 13.27 41.57
C ILE A 12 8.76 13.94 42.52
N SER A 13 9.12 14.14 43.80
CA SER A 13 8.23 14.80 44.75
C SER A 13 7.86 16.22 44.31
N GLU A 14 8.76 16.94 43.64
CA GLU A 14 8.52 18.31 43.18
C GLU A 14 7.55 18.35 41.99
N ILE A 15 7.66 17.38 41.08
CA ILE A 15 6.69 17.18 39.99
C ILE A 15 5.32 16.79 40.55
N LEU A 16 5.28 15.85 41.50
CA LEU A 16 4.03 15.41 42.13
C LEU A 16 3.33 16.51 42.93
N LYS A 17 4.08 17.42 43.57
CA LYS A 17 3.50 18.62 44.20
C LYS A 17 2.81 19.53 43.17
N GLY A 18 3.42 19.71 41.99
CA GLY A 18 2.83 20.45 40.87
C GLY A 18 1.51 19.84 40.41
N PHE A 19 1.47 18.52 40.20
CA PHE A 19 0.24 17.80 39.87
C PHE A 19 -0.81 17.90 40.99
N GLY A 20 -0.39 17.78 42.25
CA GLY A 20 -1.27 17.93 43.42
C GLY A 20 -1.95 19.29 43.48
N MET A 21 -1.24 20.37 43.14
CA MET A 21 -1.82 21.72 43.08
C MET A 21 -2.86 21.85 41.95
N ILE A 22 -2.60 21.27 40.78
CA ILE A 22 -3.55 21.28 39.65
C ILE A 22 -4.83 20.53 40.01
N PHE A 23 -4.71 19.32 40.58
CA PHE A 23 -5.89 18.54 40.99
C PHE A 23 -6.67 19.22 42.11
N LYS A 24 -5.99 19.85 43.06
CA LYS A 24 -6.65 20.61 44.14
C LYS A 24 -7.41 21.81 43.57
N GLY A 25 -6.83 22.56 42.63
CA GLY A 25 -7.51 23.68 41.97
C GLY A 25 -8.72 23.25 41.14
N LEU A 26 -8.62 22.13 40.41
CA LEU A 26 -9.75 21.53 39.69
C LEU A 26 -10.88 21.12 40.63
N TRP A 27 -10.55 20.51 41.78
CA TRP A 27 -11.52 20.08 42.78
C TRP A 27 -12.21 21.25 43.48
N GLU A 28 -11.45 22.28 43.86
CA GLU A 28 -12.00 23.50 44.45
C GLU A 28 -12.91 24.25 43.46
N GLY A 29 -12.52 24.33 42.18
CA GLY A 29 -13.35 24.90 41.12
C GLY A 29 -14.66 24.14 40.91
N LEU A 30 -14.62 22.81 40.88
CA LEU A 30 -15.83 21.96 40.83
C LEU A 30 -16.74 22.19 42.04
N LYS A 31 -16.18 22.27 43.26
CA LYS A 31 -16.95 22.53 44.48
C LYS A 31 -17.64 23.89 44.46
N GLN A 32 -17.00 24.91 43.89
CA GLN A 32 -17.58 26.25 43.74
C GLN A 32 -18.73 26.26 42.73
N ILE A 33 -18.57 25.60 41.57
CA ILE A 33 -19.60 25.52 40.52
C ILE A 33 -20.88 24.87 41.04
N PHE A 34 -20.78 23.87 41.92
CA PHE A 34 -21.93 23.15 42.47
C PHE A 34 -22.34 23.63 43.88
N ASN A 35 -21.93 24.83 44.32
CA ASN A 35 -22.32 25.37 45.64
C ASN A 35 -23.75 25.95 45.64
N ILE A 36 -24.75 25.07 45.53
CA ILE A 36 -26.18 25.42 45.45
C ILE A 36 -26.64 26.31 46.61
N SER A 37 -26.04 26.15 47.81
CA SER A 37 -26.38 26.95 48.98
C SER A 37 -26.04 28.44 48.82
N GLU A 38 -24.95 28.75 48.12
CA GLU A 38 -24.51 30.12 47.88
C GLU A 38 -25.37 30.80 46.81
N TYR A 39 -25.73 30.07 45.74
CA TYR A 39 -26.70 30.52 44.76
C TYR A 39 -28.08 30.82 45.38
N ALA A 40 -28.53 29.99 46.32
CA ALA A 40 -29.79 30.20 47.03
C ALA A 40 -29.75 31.43 47.97
N LYS A 41 -28.60 31.70 48.60
CA LYS A 41 -28.41 32.91 49.43
C LYS A 41 -28.44 34.18 48.57
N ILE A 42 -27.68 34.19 47.46
CA ILE A 42 -27.68 35.31 46.51
C ILE A 42 -29.09 35.55 45.98
N PHE A 43 -29.83 34.50 45.63
CA PHE A 43 -31.22 34.69 45.20
C PHE A 43 -32.09 35.30 46.29
N LYS A 44 -31.98 34.81 47.54
CA LYS A 44 -32.77 35.30 48.68
C LYS A 44 -32.48 36.77 49.00
N ASP A 45 -31.21 37.17 49.00
CA ASP A 45 -30.79 38.53 49.34
C ASP A 45 -31.30 39.57 48.33
N TYR A 46 -31.43 39.19 47.06
CA TYR A 46 -31.90 40.08 46.00
C TYR A 46 -33.42 39.98 45.76
N SER A 47 -34.06 38.84 46.07
CA SER A 47 -35.50 38.60 45.84
C SER A 47 -36.44 39.50 46.62
N GLY A 48 -35.96 40.16 47.69
CA GLY A 48 -36.78 41.03 48.55
C GLY A 48 -37.22 42.34 47.91
N ASN A 49 -36.55 42.79 46.84
CA ASN A 49 -36.80 44.09 46.19
C ASN A 49 -37.32 43.97 44.76
N PHE A 50 -37.68 42.77 44.29
CA PHE A 50 -38.06 42.55 42.90
C PHE A 50 -39.46 43.08 42.56
N ASN A 51 -39.55 43.80 41.45
CA ASN A 51 -40.83 44.16 40.83
C ASN A 51 -41.41 42.97 40.03
N ALA A 52 -42.69 43.05 39.61
CA ALA A 52 -43.38 41.93 38.93
C ALA A 52 -42.67 41.45 37.64
N LEU A 53 -42.05 42.37 36.89
CA LEU A 53 -41.24 42.04 35.71
C LEU A 53 -39.90 41.39 36.06
N GLU A 54 -39.26 41.80 37.15
CA GLU A 54 -37.98 41.26 37.60
C GLU A 54 -38.13 39.84 38.13
N TRP A 55 -39.27 39.52 38.74
CA TRP A 55 -39.64 38.15 39.10
C TRP A 55 -39.72 37.22 37.89
N VAL A 56 -40.24 37.70 36.75
CA VAL A 56 -40.30 36.89 35.51
C VAL A 56 -38.89 36.62 34.98
N PHE A 57 -38.01 37.61 34.96
CA PHE A 57 -36.61 37.44 34.54
C PHE A 57 -35.82 36.54 35.51
N ALA A 58 -36.08 36.62 36.80
CA ALA A 58 -35.43 35.79 37.81
C ALA A 58 -35.81 34.30 37.70
N VAL A 59 -37.08 34.00 37.39
CA VAL A 59 -37.52 32.62 37.12
C VAL A 59 -36.88 32.10 35.82
N LEU A 60 -36.83 32.93 34.78
CA LEU A 60 -36.24 32.55 33.50
C LEU A 60 -34.72 32.28 33.61
N SER A 61 -33.99 33.09 34.38
CA SER A 61 -32.55 32.86 34.61
C SER A 61 -32.29 31.59 35.44
N LEU A 62 -33.16 31.28 36.41
CA LEU A 62 -33.06 30.04 37.19
C LEU A 62 -33.29 28.79 36.32
N ILE A 63 -34.23 28.86 35.37
CA ILE A 63 -34.45 27.80 34.36
C ILE A 63 -33.21 27.61 33.47
N ILE A 64 -32.57 28.71 33.03
CA ILE A 64 -31.35 28.63 32.21
C ILE A 64 -30.20 27.98 33.00
N VAL A 65 -30.00 28.37 34.25
CA VAL A 65 -28.96 27.79 35.12
C VAL A 65 -29.22 26.29 35.33
N ALA A 66 -30.46 25.90 35.59
CA ALA A 66 -30.84 24.48 35.70
C ALA A 66 -30.58 23.70 34.39
N ALA A 67 -30.85 24.30 33.23
CA ALA A 67 -30.57 23.69 31.93
C ALA A 67 -29.06 23.48 31.69
N ILE A 68 -28.21 24.44 32.10
CA ILE A 68 -26.75 24.32 32.03
C ILE A 68 -26.26 23.17 32.91
N PHE A 69 -26.76 23.04 34.14
CA PHE A 69 -26.41 21.92 35.01
C PHE A 69 -26.84 20.56 34.43
N ALA A 70 -28.04 20.49 33.86
CA ALA A 70 -28.52 19.27 33.20
C ALA A 70 -27.63 18.87 32.00
N LEU A 71 -27.17 19.85 31.21
CA LEU A 71 -26.28 19.62 30.08
C LEU A 71 -24.89 19.13 30.53
N ILE A 72 -24.33 19.69 31.59
CA ILE A 72 -23.06 19.24 32.18
C ILE A 72 -23.17 17.79 32.67
N ILE A 73 -24.24 17.46 33.41
CA ILE A 73 -24.49 16.09 33.89
C ILE A 73 -24.65 15.12 32.71
N PHE A 74 -25.40 15.52 31.67
CA PHE A 74 -25.58 14.72 30.46
C PHE A 74 -24.25 14.42 29.75
N LEU A 75 -23.36 15.41 29.61
CA LEU A 75 -22.04 15.22 29.01
C LEU A 75 -21.17 14.26 29.83
N ILE A 76 -21.17 14.37 31.16
CA ILE A 76 -20.44 13.47 32.06
C ILE A 76 -20.97 12.03 31.91
N VAL A 77 -22.29 11.84 31.89
CA VAL A 77 -22.92 10.51 31.69
C VAL A 77 -22.56 9.93 30.33
N MET A 78 -22.53 10.73 29.26
CA MET A 78 -22.12 10.29 27.92
C MET A 78 -20.64 9.85 27.90
N LEU A 79 -19.78 10.58 28.60
CA LEU A 79 -18.35 10.28 28.69
C LEU A 79 -18.09 8.98 29.46
N ILE A 80 -18.81 8.76 30.56
CA ILE A 80 -18.79 7.50 31.32
C ILE A 80 -19.34 6.34 30.48
N ARG A 81 -20.48 6.53 29.79
CA ARG A 81 -21.04 5.50 28.89
C ARG A 81 -20.07 5.14 27.76
N LYS A 82 -19.40 6.13 27.17
CA LYS A 82 -18.39 5.89 26.14
C LYS A 82 -17.22 5.09 26.71
N TYR A 83 -16.75 5.43 27.91
CA TYR A 83 -15.66 4.72 28.59
C TYR A 83 -16.04 3.26 28.94
N VAL A 84 -17.25 3.03 29.45
CA VAL A 84 -17.76 1.68 29.76
C VAL A 84 -17.96 0.84 28.51
N ARG A 85 -18.52 1.42 27.43
CA ARG A 85 -18.69 0.71 26.15
C ARG A 85 -17.35 0.33 25.52
N PHE A 86 -16.32 1.16 25.70
CA PHE A 86 -14.96 0.86 25.25
C PHE A 86 -14.34 -0.33 26.00
N ARG A 87 -14.64 -0.49 27.31
CA ARG A 87 -14.20 -1.67 28.08
C ARG A 87 -15.01 -2.93 27.82
N HIS A 88 -16.30 -2.82 27.50
CA HIS A 88 -17.11 -4.00 27.14
C HIS A 88 -16.74 -4.61 25.77
N SER A 89 -16.02 -3.88 24.92
CA SER A 89 -15.43 -4.39 23.67
C SER A 89 -14.17 -5.25 23.88
N ILE A 90 -13.60 -5.28 25.09
CA ILE A 90 -12.38 -6.04 25.41
C ILE A 90 -12.72 -7.38 26.11
N VAL A 91 -13.96 -7.54 26.61
CA VAL A 91 -14.41 -8.77 27.29
C VAL A 91 -14.80 -9.87 26.28
N GLY A 92 -14.84 -9.58 24.97
CA GLY A 92 -15.11 -10.57 23.94
C GLY A 92 -13.90 -11.44 23.57
N ASP A 93 -12.67 -11.04 23.91
CA ASP A 93 -11.47 -11.77 23.50
C ASP A 93 -11.15 -12.96 24.43
N GLU A 94 -11.49 -12.88 25.73
CA GLU A 94 -11.25 -14.00 26.67
C GLU A 94 -12.18 -15.18 26.42
N ASP A 95 -13.47 -14.95 26.13
CA ASP A 95 -14.43 -16.02 25.81
C ASP A 95 -14.08 -16.72 24.48
N VAL A 96 -13.56 -15.97 23.48
CA VAL A 96 -13.13 -16.53 22.19
C VAL A 96 -11.84 -17.35 22.33
N ILE A 97 -10.92 -16.95 23.21
CA ILE A 97 -9.71 -17.73 23.53
C ILE A 97 -10.09 -19.02 24.26
N GLU A 98 -11.08 -18.99 25.14
CA GLU A 98 -11.57 -20.17 25.84
C GLU A 98 -12.29 -21.14 24.87
N GLU A 99 -13.12 -20.64 23.95
CA GLU A 99 -13.74 -21.45 22.89
C GLU A 99 -12.70 -22.06 21.94
N LEU A 100 -11.66 -21.31 21.53
CA LEU A 100 -10.54 -21.83 20.73
C LEU A 100 -9.79 -22.95 21.46
N GLY A 101 -9.59 -22.82 22.76
CA GLY A 101 -8.92 -23.83 23.59
C GLY A 101 -9.76 -25.10 23.82
N VAL A 102 -11.10 -25.00 23.80
CA VAL A 102 -12.01 -26.15 23.85
C VAL A 102 -12.08 -26.84 22.48
N LEU A 103 -12.13 -26.07 21.39
CA LEU A 103 -12.11 -26.59 20.02
C LEU A 103 -10.81 -27.33 19.69
N GLN A 104 -9.65 -26.79 20.05
CA GLN A 104 -8.38 -27.49 19.87
C GLN A 104 -8.32 -28.81 20.64
N ARG A 105 -8.83 -28.85 21.88
CA ARG A 105 -8.90 -30.08 22.67
C ARG A 105 -9.85 -31.12 22.06
N GLN A 106 -10.98 -30.69 21.49
CA GLN A 106 -11.88 -31.58 20.75
C GLN A 106 -11.26 -32.10 19.45
N VAL A 107 -10.57 -31.26 18.69
CA VAL A 107 -9.87 -31.67 17.47
C VAL A 107 -8.80 -32.70 17.79
N ILE A 108 -7.97 -32.47 18.81
CA ILE A 108 -6.94 -33.43 19.26
C ILE A 108 -7.57 -34.77 19.65
N LYS A 109 -8.67 -34.75 20.41
CA LYS A 109 -9.40 -35.96 20.81
C LYS A 109 -9.95 -36.72 19.60
N LEU A 110 -10.54 -36.02 18.63
CA LEU A 110 -11.09 -36.61 17.41
C LEU A 110 -10.00 -37.17 16.48
N THR A 111 -8.84 -36.52 16.36
CA THR A 111 -7.69 -37.09 15.65
C THR A 111 -7.20 -38.36 16.32
N LYS A 112 -7.16 -38.39 17.66
CA LYS A 112 -6.70 -39.57 18.40
C LYS A 112 -7.66 -40.75 18.25
N GLU A 113 -8.97 -40.52 18.34
CA GLU A 113 -9.99 -41.54 18.08
C GLU A 113 -9.95 -42.01 16.61
N LYS A 114 -9.70 -41.10 15.66
CA LYS A 114 -9.54 -41.45 14.24
C LYS A 114 -8.30 -42.31 14.00
N ASP A 115 -7.17 -42.00 14.62
CA ASP A 115 -5.92 -42.75 14.49
C ASP A 115 -6.04 -44.14 15.12
N GLU A 116 -6.74 -44.27 16.26
CA GLU A 116 -7.06 -45.57 16.87
C GLU A 116 -7.97 -46.42 15.97
N ILE A 117 -8.98 -45.81 15.34
CA ILE A 117 -9.87 -46.49 14.37
C ILE A 117 -9.09 -46.89 13.11
N MET A 118 -8.17 -46.05 12.64
CA MET A 118 -7.35 -46.31 11.46
C MET A 118 -6.35 -47.44 11.74
N ALA A 119 -5.72 -47.44 12.92
CA ALA A 119 -4.83 -48.51 13.38
C ALA A 119 -5.58 -49.85 13.54
N MET A 120 -6.80 -49.84 14.09
CA MET A 120 -7.65 -51.03 14.16
C MET A 120 -8.07 -51.56 12.78
N LYS A 121 -8.38 -50.67 11.83
CA LYS A 121 -8.70 -51.07 10.44
C LYS A 121 -7.50 -51.64 9.69
N VAL A 122 -6.31 -51.09 9.90
CA VAL A 122 -5.06 -51.59 9.29
C VAL A 122 -4.65 -52.93 9.89
N ALA A 123 -4.88 -53.15 11.20
CA ALA A 123 -4.64 -54.45 11.84
C ALA A 123 -5.63 -55.55 11.39
N GLN A 124 -6.86 -55.20 11.01
CA GLN A 124 -7.84 -56.15 10.46
C GLN A 124 -7.58 -56.54 8.99
N ILE A 125 -6.85 -55.71 8.24
CA ILE A 125 -6.56 -55.92 6.81
C ILE A 125 -5.07 -56.23 6.68
N GLY A 126 -4.66 -57.45 7.03
CA GLY A 126 -3.26 -57.86 6.99
C GLY A 126 -2.69 -57.92 5.57
N VAL A 127 -1.93 -56.90 5.14
CA VAL A 127 -1.02 -56.92 3.98
C VAL A 127 0.18 -55.97 4.23
N PRO A 128 1.43 -56.33 3.84
CA PRO A 128 2.64 -55.57 4.16
C PRO A 128 2.90 -54.40 3.21
N ALA A 129 3.60 -53.38 3.72
CA ALA A 129 3.76 -52.07 3.08
C ALA A 129 4.83 -52.05 1.97
N GLY A 130 4.40 -51.71 0.75
CA GLY A 130 5.28 -51.35 -0.37
C GLY A 130 4.53 -51.31 -1.70
N ALA A 131 4.43 -50.12 -2.30
CA ALA A 131 3.92 -49.80 -3.65
C ALA A 131 2.40 -49.54 -3.84
N ALA A 132 2.04 -48.26 -3.95
CA ALA A 132 1.17 -47.71 -5.00
C ALA A 132 1.08 -46.17 -4.86
N ALA A 133 1.26 -45.44 -5.96
CA ALA A 133 1.32 -43.98 -6.01
C ALA A 133 -0.01 -43.33 -6.47
N LEU A 134 -0.40 -42.23 -5.79
CA LEU A 134 -1.09 -40.98 -6.24
C LEU A 134 -2.45 -41.03 -7.02
N PRO A 135 -3.26 -39.94 -7.13
CA PRO A 135 -3.31 -38.67 -6.37
C PRO A 135 -4.73 -38.26 -5.89
N SER A 136 -4.86 -37.56 -4.76
CA SER A 136 -5.93 -36.57 -4.52
C SER A 136 -5.59 -35.71 -3.32
N GLY A 137 -5.87 -34.40 -3.43
CA GLY A 137 -5.32 -33.34 -2.59
C GLY A 137 -5.57 -33.45 -1.09
N GLY A 138 -4.69 -32.79 -0.35
CA GLY A 138 -4.77 -32.64 1.10
C GLY A 138 -3.39 -32.35 1.66
N TYR A 139 -3.20 -31.13 2.16
CA TYR A 139 -2.01 -30.66 2.87
C TYR A 139 -1.53 -31.70 3.89
N GLY A 140 -0.29 -32.19 3.70
CA GLY A 140 0.35 -33.16 4.57
C GLY A 140 0.97 -32.49 5.78
N LEU A 141 0.40 -32.76 6.96
CA LEU A 141 1.01 -32.50 8.26
C LEU A 141 1.89 -33.71 8.61
N SER A 142 3.16 -33.46 8.88
CA SER A 142 4.18 -34.44 9.26
C SER A 142 3.81 -35.21 10.54
N GLN A 143 3.86 -36.54 10.47
CA GLN A 143 3.68 -37.46 11.59
C GLN A 143 5.05 -37.80 12.19
N SER A 144 5.19 -37.61 13.50
CA SER A 144 6.34 -37.97 14.32
C SER A 144 6.42 -39.47 14.58
N LEU A 145 7.64 -40.01 14.71
CA LEU A 145 7.92 -41.35 15.25
C LEU A 145 8.51 -41.26 16.67
N GLU A 146 8.21 -42.31 17.44
CA GLU A 146 8.29 -42.46 18.89
C GLU A 146 9.69 -42.60 19.51
N TYR A 147 9.69 -42.38 20.82
CA TYR A 147 10.77 -42.47 21.81
C TYR A 147 11.51 -43.82 21.85
N SER A 148 12.84 -43.75 21.99
CA SER A 148 13.62 -44.72 22.76
C SER A 148 14.38 -43.98 23.86
N GLN A 149 14.22 -44.46 25.09
CA GLN A 149 14.92 -43.97 26.28
C GLN A 149 16.39 -44.40 26.25
N GLY A 150 17.29 -43.47 26.50
CA GLY A 150 18.69 -43.77 26.79
C GLY A 150 19.57 -42.53 26.68
N GLU A 151 20.06 -42.09 27.84
CA GLU A 151 21.18 -41.16 28.06
C GLU A 151 20.89 -39.65 28.11
N ALA A 152 21.58 -39.03 29.06
CA ALA A 152 21.48 -37.64 29.51
C ALA A 152 21.64 -36.64 28.36
N PRO A 153 21.12 -35.40 28.48
CA PRO A 153 21.28 -34.39 27.44
C PRO A 153 22.77 -34.08 27.26
N ALA A 154 23.34 -34.59 26.17
CA ALA A 154 24.56 -34.04 25.61
C ALA A 154 24.27 -32.59 25.26
N GLU A 155 25.22 -31.75 25.64
CA GLU A 155 25.22 -30.30 25.46
C GLU A 155 24.67 -29.91 24.10
N SER A 156 23.71 -28.99 24.11
CA SER A 156 23.32 -28.22 22.95
C SER A 156 24.58 -27.72 22.23
N GLU A 157 24.90 -28.31 21.07
CA GLU A 157 25.87 -27.73 20.15
C GLU A 157 25.38 -26.32 19.82
N GLN A 158 26.05 -25.33 20.41
CA GLN A 158 25.92 -23.96 20.00
C GLN A 158 26.24 -23.91 18.51
N PRO A 159 25.40 -23.31 17.65
CA PRO A 159 25.77 -23.11 16.26
C PRO A 159 27.07 -22.30 16.26
N ALA A 160 28.13 -22.89 15.75
CA ALA A 160 29.43 -22.26 15.68
C ALA A 160 29.32 -21.05 14.75
N ALA A 161 29.30 -19.85 15.33
CA ALA A 161 29.36 -18.61 14.58
C ALA A 161 30.77 -18.48 13.99
N VAL A 162 30.88 -18.71 12.68
CA VAL A 162 32.09 -18.37 11.92
C VAL A 162 31.73 -17.17 11.05
N ASN A 163 32.38 -16.02 11.27
CA ASN A 163 32.16 -14.78 10.53
C ASN A 163 30.71 -14.25 10.55
N GLY A 164 29.95 -14.48 11.62
CA GLY A 164 28.57 -13.95 11.76
C GLY A 164 27.48 -14.76 11.03
N VAL A 165 27.82 -15.90 10.43
CA VAL A 165 26.86 -16.84 9.82
C VAL A 165 26.53 -17.96 10.83
N ILE A 166 25.24 -18.21 11.03
CA ILE A 166 24.73 -19.31 11.87
C ILE A 166 24.68 -20.56 11.00
N GLN A 167 25.45 -21.60 11.36
CA GLN A 167 25.38 -22.89 10.66
C GLN A 167 24.15 -23.66 11.15
N THR A 168 23.20 -23.92 10.24
CA THR A 168 21.96 -24.66 10.52
C THR A 168 21.71 -25.70 9.42
N SER A 169 21.15 -26.86 9.78
CA SER A 169 20.66 -27.85 8.81
C SER A 169 19.27 -27.51 8.29
N ASP A 170 18.52 -26.71 9.05
CA ASP A 170 17.13 -26.35 8.76
C ASP A 170 17.07 -25.19 7.76
N VAL A 171 16.17 -25.36 6.78
CA VAL A 171 15.91 -24.40 5.72
C VAL A 171 14.72 -23.52 6.13
N ARG A 172 14.95 -22.21 6.26
CA ARG A 172 13.89 -21.27 6.64
C ARG A 172 13.15 -20.62 5.46
N PHE A 173 13.71 -20.67 4.25
CA PHE A 173 13.16 -20.03 3.05
C PHE A 173 12.81 -21.08 1.97
N SER A 174 11.70 -21.78 2.20
CA SER A 174 11.21 -22.84 1.31
C SER A 174 11.02 -22.42 -0.15
N LYS A 175 10.30 -21.34 -0.43
CA LYS A 175 9.93 -20.91 -1.78
C LYS A 175 11.09 -20.28 -2.55
N LEU A 176 11.97 -19.54 -1.88
CA LEU A 176 13.14 -18.93 -2.50
C LEU A 176 14.17 -19.99 -2.89
N ILE A 177 14.31 -21.06 -2.11
CA ILE A 177 15.19 -22.18 -2.48
C ILE A 177 14.63 -23.01 -3.64
N GLU A 178 13.30 -23.13 -3.78
CA GLU A 178 12.70 -23.66 -5.01
C GLU A 178 13.13 -22.85 -6.24
N VAL A 179 13.21 -21.51 -6.09
CA VAL A 179 13.66 -20.62 -7.16
C VAL A 179 15.13 -20.88 -7.48
N ASP A 180 16.01 -20.96 -6.47
CA ASP A 180 17.43 -21.28 -6.69
C ASP A 180 17.60 -22.60 -7.46
N ASN A 181 16.86 -23.63 -7.05
CA ASN A 181 16.92 -24.93 -7.71
C ASN A 181 16.36 -24.92 -9.13
N TYR A 182 15.36 -24.09 -9.41
CA TYR A 182 14.83 -23.89 -10.76
C TYR A 182 15.88 -23.22 -11.66
N TYR A 183 16.54 -22.16 -11.18
CA TYR A 183 17.48 -21.38 -11.99
C TYR A 183 18.85 -22.04 -12.19
N LYS A 184 19.21 -23.07 -11.40
CA LYS A 184 20.44 -23.87 -11.63
C LYS A 184 20.51 -24.50 -13.03
N ASN A 185 19.37 -24.86 -13.62
CA ASN A 185 19.29 -25.48 -14.95
C ASN A 185 18.55 -24.60 -15.96
N TYR A 186 18.33 -23.32 -15.65
CA TYR A 186 17.56 -22.42 -16.50
C TYR A 186 18.35 -22.01 -17.74
N ILE A 187 17.69 -22.05 -18.89
CA ILE A 187 18.22 -21.58 -20.17
C ILE A 187 17.40 -20.37 -20.55
N ALA A 188 18.07 -19.24 -20.72
CA ALA A 188 17.41 -18.00 -21.11
C ALA A 188 16.73 -18.15 -22.49
N PRO A 189 15.51 -17.62 -22.66
CA PRO A 189 14.82 -17.64 -23.94
C PRO A 189 15.53 -16.77 -24.97
N ASP A 190 15.29 -17.05 -26.25
CA ASP A 190 15.71 -16.16 -27.33
C ASP A 190 14.91 -14.85 -27.26
N TYR A 191 15.59 -13.76 -26.91
CA TYR A 191 15.02 -12.42 -26.80
C TYR A 191 14.98 -11.71 -28.16
N ASP A 192 13.86 -11.06 -28.46
CA ASP A 192 13.74 -10.17 -29.63
C ASP A 192 14.30 -8.78 -29.28
N ASN A 193 15.57 -8.59 -29.60
CA ASN A 193 16.28 -7.32 -29.40
C ASN A 193 16.24 -6.41 -30.64
N SER A 194 15.35 -6.67 -31.61
CA SER A 194 15.27 -5.90 -32.86
C SER A 194 14.05 -4.98 -32.95
N ILE A 195 13.10 -5.14 -32.03
CA ILE A 195 11.83 -4.42 -32.05
C ILE A 195 11.98 -2.97 -31.57
N THR A 196 11.15 -2.07 -32.11
CA THR A 196 11.07 -0.66 -31.69
C THR A 196 9.91 -0.44 -30.71
N LEU A 197 9.94 0.67 -29.96
CA LEU A 197 8.86 1.02 -29.02
C LEU A 197 7.48 1.14 -29.68
N ALA A 198 7.41 1.73 -30.87
CA ALA A 198 6.18 1.82 -31.64
C ALA A 198 5.66 0.44 -32.06
N ALA A 199 6.55 -0.46 -32.48
CA ALA A 199 6.19 -1.82 -32.84
C ALA A 199 5.74 -2.64 -31.61
N ILE A 200 6.37 -2.47 -30.44
CA ILE A 200 5.90 -3.08 -29.18
C ILE A 200 4.45 -2.66 -28.89
N CYS A 201 4.14 -1.37 -29.04
CA CYS A 201 2.79 -0.86 -28.77
C CYS A 201 1.73 -1.46 -29.71
N GLU A 202 2.00 -1.49 -31.01
CA GLU A 202 1.07 -2.08 -32.00
C GLU A 202 0.98 -3.60 -31.85
N ASN A 203 2.09 -4.29 -31.63
CA ASN A 203 2.09 -5.75 -31.44
C ASN A 203 1.33 -6.16 -30.19
N TYR A 204 1.52 -5.45 -29.07
CA TYR A 204 0.74 -5.71 -27.85
C TYR A 204 -0.76 -5.45 -28.08
N ARG A 205 -1.11 -4.32 -28.71
CA ARG A 205 -2.51 -3.99 -29.03
C ARG A 205 -3.16 -5.07 -29.88
N ASN A 206 -2.45 -5.53 -30.92
CA ASN A 206 -2.94 -6.59 -31.81
C ASN A 206 -3.05 -7.94 -31.10
N PHE A 207 -2.06 -8.30 -30.27
CA PHE A 207 -2.10 -9.52 -29.44
C PHE A 207 -3.29 -9.50 -28.46
N ALA A 208 -3.47 -8.39 -27.73
CA ALA A 208 -4.55 -8.23 -26.77
C ALA A 208 -5.92 -8.36 -27.44
N CYS A 209 -6.08 -7.78 -28.63
CA CYS A 209 -7.32 -7.86 -29.40
C CYS A 209 -7.56 -9.27 -29.98
N SER A 210 -6.59 -9.82 -30.72
CA SER A 210 -6.73 -11.08 -31.46
C SER A 210 -6.83 -12.32 -30.58
N ARG A 211 -6.02 -12.40 -29.52
CA ARG A 211 -5.89 -13.60 -28.68
C ARG A 211 -6.62 -13.53 -27.34
N MET A 212 -6.80 -12.32 -26.81
CA MET A 212 -7.42 -12.13 -25.49
C MET A 212 -8.77 -11.39 -25.54
N HIS A 213 -9.19 -10.93 -26.72
CA HIS A 213 -10.43 -10.16 -26.93
C HIS A 213 -10.52 -8.91 -26.05
N LEU A 214 -9.36 -8.27 -25.80
CA LEU A 214 -9.24 -7.01 -25.07
C LEU A 214 -9.00 -5.88 -26.07
N TYR A 215 -9.82 -4.83 -25.97
CA TYR A 215 -9.82 -3.72 -26.94
C TYR A 215 -9.26 -2.46 -26.29
N TYR A 216 -7.94 -2.33 -26.30
CA TYR A 216 -7.26 -1.12 -25.83
C TYR A 216 -7.06 -0.12 -26.96
N ASP A 217 -7.26 1.16 -26.66
CA ASP A 217 -6.83 2.22 -27.55
C ASP A 217 -5.29 2.29 -27.57
N ILE A 218 -4.73 2.64 -28.73
CA ILE A 218 -3.27 2.72 -28.88
C ILE A 218 -2.68 3.77 -27.93
N ARG A 219 -3.43 4.85 -27.65
CA ARG A 219 -3.03 5.87 -26.68
C ARG A 219 -2.80 5.28 -25.29
N THR A 220 -3.70 4.43 -24.81
CA THR A 220 -3.57 3.76 -23.51
C THR A 220 -2.31 2.91 -23.44
N VAL A 221 -2.00 2.17 -24.50
CA VAL A 221 -0.77 1.36 -24.58
C VAL A 221 0.47 2.26 -24.53
N ARG A 222 0.47 3.35 -25.30
CA ARG A 222 1.58 4.33 -25.29
C ARG A 222 1.79 4.93 -23.90
N LEU A 223 0.70 5.30 -23.21
CA LEU A 223 0.75 5.82 -21.84
C LEU A 223 1.32 4.78 -20.86
N PHE A 224 0.98 3.49 -21.04
CA PHE A 224 1.50 2.41 -20.22
C PHE A 224 3.02 2.24 -20.39
N ILE A 225 3.50 2.14 -21.63
CA ILE A 225 4.94 2.01 -21.93
C ILE A 225 5.71 3.26 -21.49
N ALA A 226 5.20 4.46 -21.76
CA ALA A 226 5.79 5.71 -21.29
C ALA A 226 5.81 5.80 -19.76
N GLY A 227 4.78 5.25 -19.09
CA GLY A 227 4.72 5.16 -17.64
C GLY A 227 5.84 4.30 -17.07
N MET A 228 6.13 3.15 -17.70
CA MET A 228 7.21 2.24 -17.31
C MET A 228 8.59 2.92 -17.34
N ALA A 229 8.81 3.83 -18.29
CA ALA A 229 10.07 4.58 -18.40
C ALA A 229 10.23 5.66 -17.32
N SER A 230 9.13 6.19 -16.78
CA SER A 230 9.18 7.30 -15.81
C SER A 230 9.26 6.84 -14.35
N THR A 231 8.66 5.70 -14.01
CA THR A 231 8.68 5.13 -12.65
C THR A 231 8.36 3.64 -12.64
N LYS A 232 8.75 2.94 -11.57
CA LYS A 232 8.48 1.52 -11.36
C LYS A 232 7.09 1.25 -10.76
N LEU A 233 6.37 2.28 -10.31
CA LEU A 233 5.01 2.16 -9.78
C LEU A 233 3.99 2.80 -10.74
N ILE A 234 3.09 2.01 -11.31
CA ILE A 234 2.01 2.47 -12.20
C ILE A 234 0.68 2.27 -11.49
N ILE A 235 -0.21 3.26 -11.51
CA ILE A 235 -1.55 3.16 -10.93
C ILE A 235 -2.57 3.22 -12.06
N LEU A 236 -3.30 2.14 -12.27
CA LEU A 236 -4.40 2.06 -13.22
C LEU A 236 -5.69 2.41 -12.49
N GLN A 237 -6.25 3.58 -12.78
CA GLN A 237 -7.47 4.08 -12.13
C GLN A 237 -8.58 4.33 -13.16
N GLY A 238 -9.83 4.20 -12.74
CA GLY A 238 -10.98 4.41 -13.62
C GLY A 238 -12.20 3.63 -13.17
N ILE A 239 -13.27 3.71 -13.94
CA ILE A 239 -14.52 3.00 -13.64
C ILE A 239 -14.34 1.47 -13.70
N SER A 240 -15.21 0.73 -13.02
CA SER A 240 -15.18 -0.73 -13.06
C SER A 240 -15.43 -1.28 -14.47
N GLY A 241 -14.73 -2.36 -14.83
CA GLY A 241 -14.90 -3.03 -16.12
C GLY A 241 -14.20 -2.38 -17.33
N THR A 242 -13.21 -1.52 -17.13
CA THR A 242 -12.40 -0.91 -18.21
C THR A 242 -11.09 -1.65 -18.50
N GLY A 243 -10.93 -2.87 -17.95
CA GLY A 243 -9.75 -3.71 -18.22
C GLY A 243 -8.50 -3.32 -17.42
N LYS A 244 -8.66 -2.68 -16.24
CA LYS A 244 -7.55 -2.29 -15.35
C LYS A 244 -6.68 -3.48 -14.92
N THR A 245 -7.30 -4.55 -14.44
CA THR A 245 -6.60 -5.80 -14.06
C THR A 245 -6.13 -6.57 -15.30
N SER A 246 -6.91 -6.53 -16.38
CA SER A 246 -6.62 -7.25 -17.63
C SER A 246 -5.41 -6.71 -18.40
N LEU A 247 -5.07 -5.42 -18.26
CA LEU A 247 -3.96 -4.78 -18.98
C LEU A 247 -2.60 -5.38 -18.56
N PRO A 248 -2.17 -5.28 -17.29
CA PRO A 248 -0.90 -5.85 -16.85
C PRO A 248 -0.91 -7.38 -16.94
N TYR A 249 -2.07 -8.04 -16.78
CA TYR A 249 -2.19 -9.48 -16.97
C TYR A 249 -1.92 -9.90 -18.42
N SER A 250 -2.57 -9.24 -19.39
CA SER A 250 -2.38 -9.52 -20.81
C SER A 250 -0.99 -9.12 -21.31
N PHE A 251 -0.41 -8.06 -20.75
CA PHE A 251 0.93 -7.61 -21.10
C PHE A 251 1.99 -8.64 -20.64
N GLY A 252 1.85 -9.23 -19.45
CA GLY A 252 2.71 -10.35 -19.03
C GLY A 252 2.59 -11.56 -19.97
N LYS A 253 1.36 -11.92 -20.36
CA LYS A 253 1.12 -13.00 -21.35
C LYS A 253 1.73 -12.70 -22.73
N PHE A 254 1.68 -11.44 -23.15
CA PHE A 254 2.32 -10.98 -24.39
C PHE A 254 3.83 -11.15 -24.34
N LEU A 255 4.45 -10.90 -23.18
CA LEU A 255 5.89 -11.04 -22.96
C LEU A 255 6.35 -12.47 -22.58
N GLN A 256 5.44 -13.44 -22.61
CA GLN A 256 5.65 -14.83 -22.13
C GLN A 256 6.16 -14.94 -20.68
N ASN A 257 5.95 -13.90 -19.88
CA ASN A 257 6.27 -13.88 -18.46
C ASN A 257 5.02 -13.47 -17.68
N ASP A 258 4.36 -14.46 -17.07
CA ASP A 258 3.09 -14.26 -16.38
C ASP A 258 3.20 -13.19 -15.29
N THR A 259 2.20 -12.33 -15.16
CA THR A 259 2.15 -11.33 -14.09
C THR A 259 1.78 -11.97 -12.76
N THR A 260 2.54 -11.70 -11.69
CA THR A 260 2.18 -12.15 -10.33
C THR A 260 1.08 -11.24 -9.79
N ILE A 261 -0.09 -11.81 -9.50
CA ILE A 261 -1.23 -11.07 -8.95
C ILE A 261 -1.20 -11.18 -7.42
N ALA A 262 -1.24 -10.03 -6.76
CA ALA A 262 -1.37 -9.88 -5.33
C ALA A 262 -2.70 -9.16 -5.04
N SER A 263 -3.71 -9.92 -4.61
CA SER A 263 -5.03 -9.39 -4.28
C SER A 263 -4.99 -8.72 -2.91
N VAL A 264 -5.01 -7.38 -2.90
CA VAL A 264 -4.92 -6.60 -1.67
C VAL A 264 -6.16 -6.84 -0.81
N GLN A 265 -5.97 -7.05 0.49
CA GLN A 265 -7.06 -7.25 1.43
C GLN A 265 -7.26 -6.02 2.31
N PRO A 266 -8.49 -5.72 2.77
CA PRO A 266 -8.75 -4.61 3.69
C PRO A 266 -7.95 -4.67 5.00
N SER A 267 -7.49 -5.88 5.39
CA SER A 267 -6.69 -6.11 6.59
C SER A 267 -5.22 -5.70 6.45
N TRP A 268 -4.75 -5.42 5.22
CA TRP A 268 -3.34 -5.10 4.99
C TRP A 268 -2.93 -3.82 5.69
N ARG A 269 -1.96 -3.93 6.60
CA ARG A 269 -1.53 -2.84 7.49
C ARG A 269 -0.03 -2.59 7.53
N ASP A 270 0.78 -3.51 7.04
CA ASP A 270 2.23 -3.39 7.07
C ASP A 270 2.91 -4.17 5.93
N ARG A 271 4.24 -4.09 5.90
CA ARG A 271 5.07 -4.71 4.86
C ARG A 271 5.00 -6.24 4.84
N THR A 272 4.59 -6.87 5.94
CA THR A 272 4.61 -8.34 6.06
C THR A 272 3.62 -8.98 5.10
N GLU A 273 2.59 -8.24 4.70
CA GLU A 273 1.61 -8.67 3.71
C GLU A 273 2.21 -8.78 2.30
N LEU A 274 3.23 -7.97 2.00
CA LEU A 274 3.92 -8.01 0.71
C LEU A 274 5.08 -8.98 0.71
N PHE A 275 5.90 -8.99 1.76
CA PHE A 275 7.15 -9.76 1.75
C PHE A 275 7.07 -11.02 2.56
N GLY A 276 6.18 -11.08 3.54
CA GLY A 276 6.15 -12.13 4.53
C GLY A 276 6.77 -11.70 5.85
N TYR A 277 6.89 -12.67 6.75
CA TYR A 277 7.49 -12.46 8.06
C TYR A 277 8.28 -13.68 8.51
N PHE A 278 9.33 -13.43 9.26
CA PHE A 278 10.07 -14.48 9.94
C PHE A 278 9.35 -14.90 11.21
N ASN A 279 8.99 -16.18 11.32
CA ASN A 279 8.39 -16.73 12.53
C ASN A 279 9.50 -17.22 13.46
N GLU A 280 9.75 -16.50 14.55
CA GLU A 280 10.80 -16.81 15.51
C GLU A 280 10.63 -18.16 16.23
N PHE A 281 9.41 -18.67 16.34
CA PHE A 281 9.13 -19.96 17.00
C PHE A 281 9.44 -21.13 16.08
N THR A 282 8.89 -21.11 14.87
CA THR A 282 9.08 -22.18 13.89
C THR A 282 10.41 -22.07 13.15
N LYS A 283 11.11 -20.95 13.31
CA LYS A 283 12.36 -20.66 12.60
C LYS A 283 12.23 -20.62 11.07
N ASN A 284 11.01 -20.52 10.57
CA ASN A 284 10.68 -20.44 9.15
C ASN A 284 10.23 -19.02 8.76
N PHE A 285 10.52 -18.64 7.53
CA PHE A 285 10.03 -17.42 6.93
C PHE A 285 8.77 -17.72 6.10
N ASN A 286 7.69 -17.00 6.37
CA ASN A 286 6.44 -17.14 5.62
C ASN A 286 6.51 -16.31 4.34
N GLU A 287 6.93 -16.92 3.24
CA GLU A 287 7.20 -16.24 1.98
C GLU A 287 5.92 -16.01 1.16
N THR A 288 5.72 -14.79 0.68
CA THR A 288 4.62 -14.45 -0.24
C THR A 288 5.01 -14.75 -1.70
N GLU A 289 4.03 -14.86 -2.59
CA GLU A 289 4.29 -14.96 -4.04
C GLU A 289 4.95 -13.70 -4.60
N VAL A 290 4.69 -12.55 -3.99
CA VAL A 290 5.33 -11.27 -4.31
C VAL A 290 6.83 -11.34 -4.02
N LEU A 291 7.22 -11.82 -2.84
CA LEU A 291 8.64 -12.00 -2.49
C LEU A 291 9.32 -12.99 -3.44
N LYS A 292 8.66 -14.13 -3.70
CA LYS A 292 9.15 -15.14 -4.66
C LYS A 292 9.37 -14.54 -6.05
N ARG A 293 8.47 -13.67 -6.51
CA ARG A 293 8.60 -12.97 -7.79
C ARG A 293 9.78 -11.99 -7.80
N ILE A 294 9.93 -11.16 -6.77
CA ILE A 294 11.04 -10.19 -6.69
C ILE A 294 12.37 -10.95 -6.73
N TYR A 295 12.47 -12.04 -5.98
CA TYR A 295 13.67 -12.86 -5.94
C TYR A 295 13.97 -13.56 -7.27
N SER A 296 12.98 -14.21 -7.88
CA SER A 296 13.17 -14.87 -9.19
C SER A 296 13.56 -13.88 -10.31
N SER A 297 13.11 -12.63 -10.22
CA SER A 297 13.47 -11.58 -11.19
C SER A 297 14.97 -11.23 -11.14
N SER A 298 15.70 -11.60 -10.09
CA SER A 298 17.15 -11.40 -10.00
C SER A 298 17.97 -12.39 -10.83
N TYR A 299 17.36 -13.47 -11.33
CA TYR A 299 18.02 -14.52 -12.11
C TYR A 299 17.79 -14.40 -13.62
N ASN A 300 16.85 -13.57 -14.07
CA ASN A 300 16.48 -13.41 -15.48
C ASN A 300 16.57 -11.94 -15.92
N ASP A 301 16.61 -11.75 -17.23
CA ASP A 301 16.51 -10.42 -17.86
C ASP A 301 15.08 -10.18 -18.40
N ASP A 302 14.08 -10.86 -17.86
CA ASP A 302 12.69 -10.71 -18.32
C ASP A 302 12.07 -9.44 -17.73
N VAL A 303 11.11 -8.84 -18.43
CA VAL A 303 10.28 -7.78 -17.86
C VAL A 303 9.25 -8.42 -16.92
N ASN A 304 9.34 -8.11 -15.63
CA ASN A 304 8.52 -8.70 -14.58
C ASN A 304 7.45 -7.72 -14.08
N PHE A 305 6.24 -8.22 -13.83
CA PHE A 305 5.15 -7.44 -13.27
C PHE A 305 4.59 -8.04 -11.99
N ILE A 306 4.32 -7.17 -11.01
CA ILE A 306 3.51 -7.46 -9.84
C ILE A 306 2.26 -6.59 -9.91
N LEU A 307 1.10 -7.24 -9.95
CA LEU A 307 -0.21 -6.59 -9.96
C LEU A 307 -0.78 -6.53 -8.54
N LEU A 308 -0.85 -5.33 -7.96
CA LEU A 308 -1.56 -5.05 -6.70
C LEU A 308 -3.03 -4.78 -7.05
N ASP A 309 -3.85 -5.83 -7.03
CA ASP A 309 -5.26 -5.71 -7.41
C ASP A 309 -6.08 -5.08 -6.28
N GLU A 310 -6.91 -4.10 -6.63
CA GLU A 310 -7.65 -3.22 -5.72
C GLU A 310 -6.76 -2.60 -4.64
N MET A 311 -5.63 -2.03 -5.07
CA MET A 311 -4.58 -1.51 -4.18
C MET A 311 -5.10 -0.55 -3.11
N ASN A 312 -6.18 0.18 -3.40
CA ASN A 312 -6.77 1.19 -2.55
C ASN A 312 -7.90 0.69 -1.64
N ILE A 313 -8.17 -0.61 -1.61
CA ILE A 313 -9.02 -1.22 -0.58
C ILE A 313 -8.37 -1.18 0.81
N ALA A 314 -7.03 -1.10 0.84
CA ALA A 314 -6.23 -0.80 2.02
C ALA A 314 -5.45 0.51 1.82
N ARG A 315 -4.94 1.08 2.92
CA ARG A 315 -4.11 2.29 2.85
C ARG A 315 -2.73 1.94 2.27
N VAL A 316 -2.53 2.29 1.01
CA VAL A 316 -1.30 2.02 0.25
C VAL A 316 -0.05 2.48 0.99
N GLU A 317 -0.12 3.61 1.70
CA GLU A 317 1.02 4.17 2.42
C GLU A 317 1.49 3.33 3.61
N TYR A 318 0.70 2.34 4.04
CA TYR A 318 1.03 1.51 5.20
C TYR A 318 1.77 0.25 4.77
N TYR A 319 1.17 -0.55 3.89
CA TYR A 319 1.79 -1.81 3.46
C TYR A 319 2.89 -1.62 2.40
N PHE A 320 2.79 -0.58 1.55
CA PHE A 320 3.75 -0.30 0.48
C PHE A 320 4.81 0.77 0.87
N ALA A 321 4.83 1.21 2.13
CA ALA A 321 5.64 2.35 2.61
C ALA A 321 7.15 2.21 2.32
N GLU A 322 7.67 1.02 2.58
CA GLU A 322 9.09 0.68 2.42
C GLU A 322 9.48 0.69 0.94
N MET A 323 8.66 0.08 0.08
CA MET A 323 8.84 0.11 -1.38
C MET A 323 8.85 1.53 -1.93
N LEU A 324 7.92 2.38 -1.48
CA LEU A 324 7.89 3.78 -1.90
C LEU A 324 9.14 4.56 -1.49
N SER A 325 9.89 4.09 -0.50
CA SER A 325 11.12 4.73 -0.03
C SER A 325 12.34 4.16 -0.74
N ILE A 326 12.39 2.84 -0.92
CA ILE A 326 13.47 2.15 -1.66
C ILE A 326 13.50 2.60 -3.13
N LEU A 327 12.35 2.63 -3.80
CA LEU A 327 12.25 3.00 -5.22
C LEU A 327 12.56 4.49 -5.49
N GLU A 328 12.71 5.32 -4.46
CA GLU A 328 13.15 6.72 -4.61
C GLU A 328 14.66 6.88 -4.65
N MET A 329 15.41 5.88 -4.19
CA MET A 329 16.86 5.95 -4.17
C MET A 329 17.40 6.04 -5.59
N PRO A 330 18.29 7.00 -5.91
CA PRO A 330 18.79 7.20 -7.27
C PRO A 330 19.66 6.04 -7.73
N ASN A 331 20.30 5.33 -6.79
CA ASN A 331 21.15 4.19 -7.06
C ASN A 331 20.37 2.88 -6.82
N SER A 332 20.23 2.06 -7.86
CA SER A 332 19.57 0.75 -7.75
C SER A 332 20.38 -0.31 -7.00
N ASP A 333 21.68 -0.10 -6.78
CA ASP A 333 22.47 -1.01 -5.93
C ASP A 333 22.08 -0.89 -4.45
N GLU A 334 21.50 0.25 -4.07
CA GLU A 334 21.00 0.53 -2.72
C GLU A 334 19.56 0.06 -2.51
N TRP A 335 18.90 -0.49 -3.55
CA TRP A 335 17.56 -1.01 -3.44
C TRP A 335 17.54 -2.34 -2.68
N LYS A 336 17.86 -2.30 -1.39
CA LYS A 336 17.96 -3.46 -0.51
C LYS A 336 16.78 -3.49 0.46
N LEU A 337 16.18 -4.66 0.59
CA LEU A 337 15.08 -4.96 1.50
C LEU A 337 15.59 -5.89 2.61
N ASP A 338 15.48 -5.47 3.86
CA ASP A 338 15.89 -6.28 5.00
C ASP A 338 14.78 -7.28 5.38
N LEU A 339 15.05 -8.58 5.16
CA LEU A 339 14.13 -9.67 5.46
C LEU A 339 14.41 -10.28 6.84
N VAL A 340 15.68 -10.50 7.17
CA VAL A 340 16.10 -11.26 8.34
C VAL A 340 17.39 -10.71 8.95
N PRO A 341 17.48 -10.58 10.29
CA PRO A 341 18.60 -9.91 10.95
C PRO A 341 19.88 -10.76 11.04
N ASN A 342 19.77 -12.10 10.92
CA ASN A 342 20.89 -13.03 11.04
C ASN A 342 20.99 -13.87 9.77
N VAL A 343 22.21 -14.11 9.30
CA VAL A 343 22.51 -14.89 8.09
C VAL A 343 22.70 -16.36 8.46
N TRP A 344 22.03 -17.26 7.75
CA TRP A 344 22.18 -18.70 7.90
C TRP A 344 22.90 -19.30 6.70
N SER A 345 23.63 -20.39 6.90
CA SER A 345 24.33 -21.08 5.81
C SER A 345 23.38 -21.68 4.76
N THR A 346 22.11 -21.87 5.13
CA THR A 346 21.04 -22.40 4.27
C THR A 346 20.17 -21.31 3.66
N ASP A 347 20.57 -20.04 3.76
CA ASP A 347 19.85 -18.95 3.10
C ASP A 347 19.97 -19.02 1.57
N PRO A 348 18.95 -18.54 0.83
CA PRO A 348 18.96 -18.45 -0.62
C PRO A 348 20.17 -17.69 -1.18
N GLU A 349 20.69 -18.13 -2.32
CA GLU A 349 22.00 -17.70 -2.87
C GLU A 349 22.08 -16.18 -3.14
N HIS A 350 20.99 -15.55 -3.57
CA HIS A 350 20.93 -14.12 -3.90
C HIS A 350 20.52 -13.22 -2.72
N LEU A 351 20.44 -13.75 -1.49
CA LEU A 351 20.28 -12.94 -0.28
C LEU A 351 21.65 -12.52 0.27
N ASP A 352 21.95 -11.22 0.15
CA ASP A 352 23.18 -10.62 0.64
C ASP A 352 23.01 -10.19 2.10
N HIS A 353 23.60 -10.92 3.03
CA HIS A 353 23.52 -10.65 4.47
C HIS A 353 22.06 -10.53 5.00
N GLY A 354 21.15 -11.39 4.53
CA GLY A 354 19.73 -11.35 4.91
C GLY A 354 18.92 -10.25 4.22
N MET A 355 19.55 -9.49 3.31
CA MET A 355 18.90 -8.47 2.50
C MET A 355 18.66 -8.98 1.08
N LEU A 356 17.47 -8.66 0.55
CA LEU A 356 17.12 -8.87 -0.85
C LEU A 356 17.32 -7.59 -1.65
N ARG A 357 18.13 -7.64 -2.69
CA ARG A 357 18.20 -6.55 -3.67
C ARG A 357 16.98 -6.60 -4.59
N ILE A 358 16.26 -5.49 -4.72
CA ILE A 358 15.15 -5.34 -5.66
C ILE A 358 15.70 -5.12 -7.07
N PRO A 359 15.44 -6.03 -8.02
CA PRO A 359 15.91 -5.90 -9.40
C PRO A 359 15.28 -4.70 -10.13
N GLN A 360 15.94 -4.18 -11.16
CA GLN A 360 15.38 -3.09 -11.97
C GLN A 360 14.34 -3.56 -13.00
N ASN A 361 14.35 -4.84 -13.36
CA ASN A 361 13.46 -5.43 -14.36
C ASN A 361 12.03 -5.70 -13.85
N ILE A 362 11.66 -5.18 -12.67
CA ILE A 362 10.34 -5.37 -12.07
C ILE A 362 9.53 -4.07 -12.00
N TRP A 363 8.25 -4.16 -12.35
CA TRP A 363 7.28 -3.08 -12.23
C TRP A 363 6.11 -3.48 -11.34
N TYR A 364 5.65 -2.53 -10.54
CA TYR A 364 4.50 -2.65 -9.66
C TYR A 364 3.32 -1.91 -10.29
N VAL A 365 2.25 -2.62 -10.60
CA VAL A 365 1.04 -2.06 -11.20
C VAL A 365 -0.07 -2.21 -10.19
N GLY A 366 -0.62 -1.10 -9.70
CA GLY A 366 -1.75 -1.12 -8.80
C GLY A 366 -3.04 -0.75 -9.52
N THR A 367 -4.13 -1.47 -9.26
CA THR A 367 -5.46 -1.07 -9.75
C THR A 367 -6.19 -0.31 -8.66
N ALA A 368 -6.81 0.82 -9.00
CA ALA A 368 -7.57 1.64 -8.07
C ALA A 368 -8.97 1.90 -8.63
N ASN A 369 -9.96 1.77 -7.75
CA ASN A 369 -11.34 2.18 -8.03
C ASN A 369 -11.59 3.55 -7.38
N ASN A 370 -12.35 4.42 -8.03
CA ASN A 370 -12.66 5.76 -7.51
C ASN A 370 -14.01 5.79 -6.78
N ASP A 371 -14.34 4.72 -6.06
CA ASP A 371 -15.65 4.50 -5.42
C ASP A 371 -15.59 4.73 -3.90
N ASP A 372 -16.71 5.08 -3.28
CA ASP A 372 -16.82 5.43 -1.83
C ASP A 372 -16.37 4.30 -0.88
N SER A 373 -16.32 3.05 -1.36
CA SER A 373 -15.89 1.88 -0.59
C SER A 373 -14.37 1.74 -0.45
N THR A 374 -13.59 2.64 -1.03
CA THR A 374 -12.13 2.57 -1.08
C THR A 374 -11.46 3.74 -0.37
N PHE A 375 -10.20 3.58 0.01
CA PHE A 375 -9.41 4.67 0.56
C PHE A 375 -8.90 5.58 -0.56
N ALA A 376 -8.96 6.90 -0.31
CA ALA A 376 -8.27 7.85 -1.15
C ALA A 376 -6.75 7.63 -1.07
N ILE A 377 -6.10 7.46 -2.22
CA ILE A 377 -4.65 7.34 -2.31
C ILE A 377 -4.04 8.74 -2.10
N SER A 378 -3.05 8.87 -1.20
CA SER A 378 -2.44 10.16 -0.88
C SER A 378 -1.52 10.70 -1.97
N ASP A 379 -1.29 12.01 -1.95
CA ASP A 379 -0.35 12.69 -2.85
C ASP A 379 1.07 12.11 -2.76
N LYS A 380 1.49 11.58 -1.59
CA LYS A 380 2.80 10.94 -1.41
C LYS A 380 2.96 9.72 -2.33
N VAL A 381 1.91 8.95 -2.56
CA VAL A 381 1.93 7.79 -3.46
C VAL A 381 1.91 8.26 -4.91
N TYR A 382 1.02 9.19 -5.25
CA TYR A 382 0.90 9.68 -6.63
C TYR A 382 2.12 10.44 -7.14
N ASP A 383 2.82 11.16 -6.27
CA ASP A 383 4.08 11.80 -6.63
C ASP A 383 5.13 10.76 -7.07
N ARG A 384 5.07 9.53 -6.52
CA ARG A 384 5.99 8.43 -6.81
C ARG A 384 5.51 7.52 -7.95
N ALA A 385 4.21 7.47 -8.19
CA ALA A 385 3.58 6.60 -9.19
C ALA A 385 3.31 7.31 -10.52
N GLN A 386 3.03 6.55 -11.58
CA GLN A 386 2.44 7.05 -12.81
C GLN A 386 0.96 6.66 -12.86
N PRO A 387 0.02 7.60 -12.66
CA PRO A 387 -1.39 7.34 -12.84
C PRO A 387 -1.78 7.23 -14.32
N ILE A 388 -2.54 6.18 -14.65
CA ILE A 388 -3.13 5.94 -15.96
C ILE A 388 -4.65 5.85 -15.80
N ASN A 389 -5.37 6.78 -16.44
CA ASN A 389 -6.82 6.85 -16.40
C ASN A 389 -7.43 5.96 -17.50
N LEU A 390 -8.25 5.00 -17.09
CA LEU A 390 -8.99 4.08 -17.95
C LEU A 390 -10.49 4.38 -17.81
N ASP A 391 -10.93 5.46 -18.46
CA ASP A 391 -12.28 6.01 -18.33
C ASP A 391 -13.25 5.59 -19.44
N SER A 392 -12.77 4.89 -20.48
CA SER A 392 -13.59 4.40 -21.59
C SER A 392 -13.57 2.88 -21.68
N LYS A 393 -14.73 2.30 -22.02
CA LYS A 393 -14.81 0.88 -22.36
C LYS A 393 -14.22 0.67 -23.75
N GLY A 394 -13.45 -0.42 -23.89
CA GLY A 394 -12.90 -0.83 -25.18
C GLY A 394 -14.00 -1.02 -26.22
N ILE A 395 -13.85 -0.37 -27.38
CA ILE A 395 -14.72 -0.56 -28.53
C ILE A 395 -14.16 -1.73 -29.33
N ALA A 396 -14.98 -2.73 -29.63
CA ALA A 396 -14.52 -3.89 -30.39
C ALA A 396 -13.99 -3.46 -31.77
N PHE A 397 -12.80 -3.93 -32.12
CA PHE A 397 -12.19 -3.77 -33.44
C PHE A 397 -11.53 -5.09 -33.85
N GLU A 398 -11.27 -5.26 -35.14
CA GLU A 398 -10.51 -6.41 -35.64
C GLU A 398 -9.04 -6.03 -35.78
N ALA A 399 -8.16 -6.95 -35.41
CA ALA A 399 -6.71 -6.81 -35.48
C ALA A 399 -6.08 -8.09 -36.06
N PRO A 400 -4.91 -7.98 -36.72
CA PRO A 400 -4.19 -9.17 -37.20
C PRO A 400 -3.77 -10.07 -36.01
N ASP A 401 -3.83 -11.39 -36.19
CA ASP A 401 -3.30 -12.33 -35.20
C ASP A 401 -1.80 -12.10 -35.03
N THR A 402 -1.40 -11.79 -33.80
CA THR A 402 -0.03 -11.47 -33.43
C THR A 402 0.41 -12.44 -32.33
N PRO A 403 1.53 -13.17 -32.50
CA PRO A 403 2.04 -14.07 -31.48
C PRO A 403 2.63 -13.31 -30.27
N PRO A 404 2.75 -13.97 -29.10
CA PRO A 404 3.51 -13.41 -27.99
C PRO A 404 4.99 -13.32 -28.36
N MET A 405 5.72 -12.44 -27.69
CA MET A 405 7.14 -12.18 -27.93
C MET A 405 7.94 -12.25 -26.63
N ASN A 406 9.25 -12.49 -26.73
CA ASN A 406 10.16 -12.41 -25.58
C ASN A 406 10.93 -11.11 -25.67
N LEU A 407 10.73 -10.21 -24.71
CA LEU A 407 11.43 -8.93 -24.64
C LEU A 407 12.32 -8.92 -23.41
N SER A 408 13.62 -8.67 -23.62
CA SER A 408 14.55 -8.47 -22.52
C SER A 408 14.39 -7.09 -21.91
N PHE A 409 14.61 -6.99 -20.59
CA PHE A 409 14.66 -5.74 -19.87
C PHE A 409 15.83 -4.89 -20.36
N SER A 410 17.00 -5.46 -20.59
CA SER A 410 18.16 -4.75 -21.15
C SER A 410 17.83 -4.07 -22.49
N HIS A 411 17.11 -4.74 -23.39
CA HIS A 411 16.69 -4.14 -24.65
C HIS A 411 15.67 -3.03 -24.42
N LEU A 412 14.66 -3.26 -23.58
CA LEU A 412 13.65 -2.24 -23.25
C LEU A 412 14.27 -0.98 -22.64
N ASP A 413 15.24 -1.13 -21.73
CA ASP A 413 15.95 -0.01 -21.11
C ASP A 413 16.83 0.75 -22.12
N SER A 414 17.44 0.04 -23.07
CA SER A 414 18.17 0.66 -24.18
C SER A 414 17.24 1.50 -25.06
N LEU A 415 16.05 1.00 -25.38
CA LEU A 415 15.04 1.73 -26.16
C LEU A 415 14.56 2.99 -25.43
N PHE A 416 14.40 2.94 -24.10
CA PHE A 416 14.07 4.12 -23.31
C PHE A 416 15.20 5.15 -23.35
N SER A 417 16.44 4.71 -23.17
CA SER A 417 17.62 5.56 -23.23
C SER A 417 17.79 6.24 -24.60
N GLU A 418 17.55 5.50 -25.67
CA GLU A 418 17.51 6.00 -27.05
C GLU A 418 16.41 7.05 -27.26
N ALA A 419 15.21 6.80 -26.73
CA ALA A 419 14.10 7.75 -26.80
C ALA A 419 14.43 9.07 -26.10
N PHE A 420 15.08 9.03 -24.93
CA PHE A 420 15.50 10.25 -24.21
C PHE A 420 16.48 11.10 -25.01
N GLN A 421 17.32 10.48 -25.84
CA GLN A 421 18.30 11.19 -26.68
C GLN A 421 17.69 11.71 -27.98
N MET A 422 16.80 10.94 -28.61
CA MET A 422 16.19 11.30 -29.89
C MET A 422 15.07 12.33 -29.76
N TYR A 423 14.28 12.26 -28.68
CA TYR A 423 13.08 13.08 -28.49
C TYR A 423 13.11 13.87 -27.17
N PRO A 424 14.18 14.63 -26.86
CA PRO A 424 14.20 15.46 -25.66
C PRO A 424 13.10 16.53 -25.75
N LEU A 425 12.52 16.89 -24.60
CA LEU A 425 11.50 17.95 -24.57
C LEU A 425 12.03 19.23 -25.19
N SER A 426 11.18 19.84 -26.02
CA SER A 426 11.45 21.12 -26.65
C SER A 426 11.68 22.20 -25.59
N GLN A 427 12.72 23.02 -25.81
CA GLN A 427 13.04 24.16 -24.95
C GLN A 427 11.88 25.17 -24.86
N ASP A 428 11.04 25.25 -25.88
CA ASP A 428 9.84 26.09 -25.86
C ASP A 428 8.80 25.56 -24.85
N ILE A 429 8.57 24.25 -24.84
CA ILE A 429 7.66 23.60 -23.91
C ILE A 429 8.16 23.75 -22.46
N LEU A 430 9.46 23.51 -22.23
CA LEU A 430 10.05 23.69 -20.89
C LEU A 430 9.85 25.12 -20.37
N LYS A 431 10.04 26.14 -21.22
CA LYS A 431 9.77 27.54 -20.85
C LYS A 431 8.30 27.78 -20.53
N LYS A 432 7.38 27.23 -21.34
CA LYS A 432 5.93 27.35 -21.09
C LYS A 432 5.53 26.68 -19.78
N ILE A 433 6.11 25.52 -19.46
CA ILE A 433 5.87 24.83 -18.20
C ILE A 433 6.41 25.64 -17.02
N GLN A 434 7.58 26.26 -17.14
CA GLN A 434 8.11 27.15 -16.09
C GLN A 434 7.21 28.39 -15.89
N GLN A 435 6.70 28.99 -16.97
CA GLN A 435 5.73 30.08 -16.89
C GLN A 435 4.41 29.64 -16.27
N LEU A 436 4.00 28.40 -16.50
CA LEU A 436 2.82 27.81 -15.87
C LEU A 436 3.04 27.56 -14.38
N ASP A 437 4.19 27.02 -13.98
CA ASP A 437 4.57 26.78 -12.59
C ASP A 437 4.53 28.08 -11.77
N LEU A 438 5.18 29.15 -12.26
CA LEU A 438 5.16 30.46 -11.61
C LEU A 438 3.74 30.99 -11.42
N TRP A 439 2.90 30.87 -12.44
CA TRP A 439 1.51 31.32 -12.37
C TRP A 439 0.70 30.53 -11.34
N VAL A 440 0.86 29.20 -11.29
CA VAL A 440 0.17 28.32 -10.35
C VAL A 440 0.66 28.57 -8.92
N ILE A 441 1.96 28.83 -8.71
CA ILE A 441 2.50 29.20 -7.40
C ILE A 441 1.91 30.52 -6.91
N GLU A 442 1.88 31.55 -7.75
CA GLU A 442 1.41 32.89 -7.36
C GLU A 442 -0.07 32.89 -6.98
N ARG A 443 -0.91 32.16 -7.73
CA ARG A 443 -2.37 32.21 -7.54
C ARG A 443 -2.93 31.08 -6.68
N LEU A 444 -2.43 29.86 -6.85
CA LEU A 444 -2.97 28.66 -6.21
C LEU A 444 -2.07 28.16 -5.06
N ARG A 445 -0.86 28.73 -4.90
CA ARG A 445 0.15 28.29 -3.91
C ARG A 445 0.51 26.82 -4.03
N VAL A 446 0.43 26.27 -5.24
CA VAL A 446 0.87 24.92 -5.59
C VAL A 446 2.11 25.04 -6.46
N ALA A 447 3.16 24.28 -6.16
CA ALA A 447 4.39 24.26 -6.93
C ALA A 447 4.57 22.92 -7.64
N PHE A 448 5.22 22.96 -8.80
CA PHE A 448 5.58 21.75 -9.53
C PHE A 448 6.82 21.15 -8.87
N GLY A 449 6.65 20.01 -8.19
CA GLY A 449 7.80 19.35 -7.56
C GLY A 449 8.82 18.90 -8.60
N ASN A 450 10.12 19.02 -8.27
CA ASN A 450 11.24 18.59 -9.13
C ASN A 450 11.07 17.15 -9.66
N ARG A 451 10.44 16.29 -8.86
CA ARG A 451 10.13 14.91 -9.24
C ARG A 451 9.23 14.82 -10.47
N ILE A 452 8.18 15.63 -10.52
CA ILE A 452 7.21 15.63 -11.63
C ILE A 452 7.92 16.06 -12.91
N ILE A 453 8.78 17.07 -12.82
CA ILE A 453 9.59 17.54 -13.97
C ILE A 453 10.56 16.44 -14.44
N LYS A 454 11.25 15.75 -13.52
CA LYS A 454 12.11 14.60 -13.87
C LYS A 454 11.31 13.49 -14.56
N GLN A 455 10.18 13.11 -14.00
CA GLN A 455 9.31 12.07 -14.58
C GLN A 455 8.77 12.48 -15.95
N MET A 456 8.42 13.76 -16.14
CA MET A 456 7.97 14.28 -17.43
C MET A 456 9.07 14.19 -18.49
N ASN A 457 10.32 14.50 -18.13
CA ASN A 457 11.49 14.36 -19.01
C ASN A 457 11.80 12.91 -19.38
N LEU A 458 11.29 11.93 -18.63
CA LEU A 458 11.41 10.50 -18.96
C LEU A 458 10.16 10.00 -19.71
N PHE A 459 8.99 10.48 -19.33
CA PHE A 459 7.70 10.03 -19.88
C PHE A 459 7.50 10.49 -21.33
N VAL A 460 7.65 11.78 -21.59
CA VAL A 460 7.28 12.38 -22.88
C VAL A 460 8.15 11.87 -24.04
N PRO A 461 9.48 11.73 -23.93
CA PRO A 461 10.29 11.21 -25.03
C PRO A 461 9.89 9.79 -25.44
N VAL A 462 9.60 8.92 -24.47
CA VAL A 462 9.14 7.55 -24.73
C VAL A 462 7.74 7.55 -25.32
N TYR A 463 6.85 8.43 -24.85
CA TYR A 463 5.53 8.60 -25.44
C TYR A 463 5.59 8.98 -26.92
N VAL A 464 6.50 9.90 -27.29
CA VAL A 464 6.75 10.29 -28.69
C VAL A 464 7.37 9.15 -29.48
N ALA A 465 8.34 8.43 -28.92
CA ALA A 465 8.95 7.25 -29.57
C ALA A 465 7.95 6.11 -29.82
N CYS A 466 6.90 5.99 -29.00
CA CYS A 466 5.78 5.07 -29.23
C CYS A 466 4.77 5.56 -30.30
N GLY A 467 5.00 6.72 -30.92
CA GLY A 467 4.15 7.34 -31.95
C GLY A 467 3.12 8.34 -31.42
N GLY A 468 3.27 8.80 -30.18
CA GLY A 468 2.48 9.88 -29.59
C GLY A 468 2.96 11.27 -29.98
N ASP A 469 2.16 12.29 -29.67
CA ASP A 469 2.55 13.70 -29.83
C ASP A 469 3.15 14.26 -28.54
N GLU A 470 4.11 15.18 -28.66
CA GLU A 470 4.81 15.77 -27.52
C GLU A 470 3.84 16.54 -26.61
N LEU A 471 2.96 17.36 -27.20
CA LEU A 471 2.00 18.16 -26.44
C LEU A 471 0.97 17.28 -25.71
N ASP A 472 0.55 16.16 -26.32
CA ASP A 472 -0.39 15.22 -25.69
C ASP A 472 0.25 14.51 -24.48
N GLY A 473 1.52 14.13 -24.58
CA GLY A 473 2.26 13.55 -23.45
C GLY A 473 2.42 14.54 -22.28
N VAL A 474 2.74 15.81 -22.59
CA VAL A 474 2.85 16.88 -21.59
C VAL A 474 1.50 17.18 -20.94
N ASP A 475 0.44 17.28 -21.75
CA ASP A 475 -0.93 17.48 -21.28
C ASP A 475 -1.35 16.41 -20.29
N TYR A 476 -1.06 15.15 -20.62
CA TYR A 476 -1.40 14.01 -19.78
C TYR A 476 -0.70 14.05 -18.40
N VAL A 477 0.60 14.36 -18.37
CA VAL A 477 1.35 14.46 -17.11
C VAL A 477 0.86 15.62 -16.26
N LEU A 478 0.58 16.78 -16.87
CA LEU A 478 0.05 17.96 -16.17
C LEU A 478 -1.32 17.67 -15.54
N ALA A 479 -2.24 17.07 -16.30
CA ALA A 479 -3.57 16.72 -15.81
C ALA A 479 -3.52 15.75 -14.63
N THR A 480 -2.72 14.69 -14.76
CA THR A 480 -2.77 13.57 -13.81
C THR A 480 -1.90 13.76 -12.57
N LYS A 481 -0.81 14.53 -12.64
CA LYS A 481 0.11 14.74 -11.51
C LYS A 481 0.03 16.11 -10.86
N ILE A 482 -0.30 17.15 -11.63
CA ILE A 482 -0.28 18.53 -11.13
C ILE A 482 -1.68 18.98 -10.78
N PHE A 483 -2.57 19.02 -11.77
CA PHE A 483 -3.92 19.55 -11.58
C PHE A 483 -4.75 18.71 -10.61
N ARG A 484 -4.40 17.42 -10.47
CA ARG A 484 -4.98 16.56 -9.45
C ARG A 484 -4.78 17.06 -8.01
N LYS A 485 -3.68 17.76 -7.72
CA LYS A 485 -3.46 18.36 -6.39
C LYS A 485 -4.47 19.44 -6.04
N PHE A 486 -5.26 19.91 -7.00
CA PHE A 486 -6.32 20.88 -6.73
C PHE A 486 -7.56 20.23 -6.08
N GLU A 487 -7.73 18.91 -6.17
CA GLU A 487 -8.82 18.18 -5.51
C GLU A 487 -8.77 18.31 -3.98
N SER A 488 -7.58 18.44 -3.39
CA SER A 488 -7.39 18.57 -1.94
C SER A 488 -7.56 20.01 -1.43
N LEU A 489 -7.64 20.99 -2.33
CA LEU A 489 -7.83 22.40 -1.99
C LEU A 489 -9.32 22.74 -1.82
N ASN A 490 -9.61 23.89 -1.20
CA ASN A 490 -10.99 24.36 -1.08
C ASN A 490 -11.53 24.87 -2.43
N LEU A 491 -12.07 23.95 -3.22
CA LEU A 491 -12.53 24.17 -4.60
C LEU A 491 -13.61 25.27 -4.73
N ALA A 492 -14.43 25.49 -3.70
CA ALA A 492 -15.46 26.53 -3.72
C ALA A 492 -14.88 27.95 -3.82
N MET A 493 -13.68 28.17 -3.28
CA MET A 493 -12.96 29.44 -3.37
C MET A 493 -12.10 29.57 -4.62
N LEU A 494 -11.94 28.50 -5.41
CA LEU A 494 -11.00 28.43 -6.54
C LEU A 494 -11.66 28.46 -7.92
N ARG A 495 -12.98 28.64 -7.98
CA ARG A 495 -13.74 28.49 -9.23
C ARG A 495 -13.33 29.51 -10.30
N ASP A 496 -13.07 30.75 -9.90
CA ASP A 496 -12.63 31.82 -10.80
C ASP A 496 -11.16 31.62 -11.20
N GLU A 497 -10.30 31.20 -10.28
CA GLU A 497 -8.90 30.88 -10.53
C GLU A 497 -8.74 29.70 -11.49
N LEU A 498 -9.56 28.66 -11.36
CA LEU A 498 -9.59 27.52 -12.29
C LEU A 498 -10.06 27.96 -13.69
N ARG A 499 -11.02 28.89 -13.79
CA ARG A 499 -11.42 29.47 -15.09
C ARG A 499 -10.26 30.24 -15.71
N ASP A 500 -9.60 31.08 -14.93
CA ASP A 500 -8.44 31.87 -15.38
C ASP A 500 -7.29 30.96 -15.81
N LEU A 501 -7.08 29.83 -15.12
CA LEU A 501 -6.09 28.82 -15.50
C LEU A 501 -6.41 28.19 -16.86
N CYS A 502 -7.67 27.83 -17.12
CA CYS A 502 -8.07 27.30 -18.44
C CYS A 502 -7.80 28.31 -19.57
N ILE A 503 -8.10 29.59 -19.34
CA ILE A 503 -7.84 30.67 -20.31
C ILE A 503 -6.32 30.83 -20.52
N TYR A 504 -5.54 30.77 -19.43
CA TYR A 504 -4.10 30.89 -19.47
C TYR A 504 -3.43 29.72 -20.22
N LEU A 505 -3.89 28.48 -20.01
CA LEU A 505 -3.42 27.30 -20.75
C LEU A 505 -3.67 27.45 -22.25
N GLN A 506 -4.85 27.89 -22.65
CA GLN A 506 -5.17 28.14 -24.07
C GLN A 506 -4.31 29.27 -24.67
N LYS A 507 -3.91 30.26 -23.87
CA LYS A 507 -3.01 31.33 -24.31
C LYS A 507 -1.57 30.87 -24.47
N LEU A 508 -1.07 30.01 -23.57
CA LEU A 508 0.30 29.51 -23.59
C LEU A 508 0.53 28.43 -24.65
N PHE A 509 -0.37 27.44 -24.72
CA PHE A 509 -0.17 26.25 -25.57
C PHE A 509 -0.94 26.33 -26.89
N GLY A 510 -1.92 27.23 -27.02
CA GLY A 510 -2.71 27.44 -28.23
C GLY A 510 -4.20 27.13 -28.05
N ARG A 511 -5.01 27.53 -29.03
CA ARG A 511 -6.44 27.18 -29.04
C ARG A 511 -6.61 25.72 -29.42
N ASN A 512 -7.41 24.97 -28.65
CA ASN A 512 -7.70 23.54 -28.84
C ASN A 512 -6.55 22.55 -28.50
N SER A 513 -5.49 23.03 -27.84
CA SER A 513 -4.48 22.19 -27.18
C SER A 513 -4.88 21.88 -25.73
N MET A 514 -4.17 20.97 -25.07
CA MET A 514 -4.34 20.66 -23.63
C MET A 514 -5.73 20.12 -23.27
N LYS A 515 -6.26 19.19 -24.08
CA LYS A 515 -7.64 18.70 -23.97
C LYS A 515 -7.88 17.95 -22.66
N GLU A 516 -6.93 17.13 -22.21
CA GLU A 516 -7.05 16.38 -20.95
C GLU A 516 -7.06 17.33 -19.76
N SER A 517 -6.11 18.26 -19.72
CA SER A 517 -6.03 19.26 -18.65
C SER A 517 -7.28 20.12 -18.58
N ILE A 518 -7.78 20.62 -19.71
CA ILE A 518 -8.99 21.44 -19.75
C ILE A 518 -10.20 20.62 -19.30
N ALA A 519 -10.37 19.39 -19.82
CA ALA A 519 -11.48 18.52 -19.42
C ALA A 519 -11.45 18.20 -17.92
N TYR A 520 -10.26 17.96 -17.38
CA TYR A 520 -10.05 17.71 -15.96
C TYR A 520 -10.39 18.92 -15.09
N LEU A 521 -9.86 20.10 -15.42
CA LEU A 521 -10.16 21.35 -14.71
C LEU A 521 -11.65 21.73 -14.79
N GLU A 522 -12.29 21.49 -15.94
CA GLU A 522 -13.73 21.70 -16.08
C GLU A 522 -14.56 20.71 -15.25
N ARG A 523 -14.10 19.46 -15.12
CA ARG A 523 -14.73 18.47 -14.24
C ARG A 523 -14.65 18.90 -12.78
N LEU A 524 -13.48 19.36 -12.33
CA LEU A 524 -13.31 19.91 -10.98
C LEU A 524 -14.25 21.08 -10.72
N ARG A 525 -14.42 21.97 -11.72
CA ARG A 525 -15.34 23.10 -11.65
C ARG A 525 -16.83 22.70 -11.60
N LYS A 526 -17.20 21.51 -12.10
CA LYS A 526 -18.58 21.01 -12.10
C LYS A 526 -18.95 20.28 -10.82
N LEU A 527 -17.96 19.74 -10.10
CA LEU A 527 -18.19 19.01 -8.85
C LEU A 527 -18.67 19.92 -7.70
N PHE A 528 -18.49 21.25 -7.81
CA PHE A 528 -18.88 22.22 -6.76
C PHE A 528 -19.47 23.53 -7.30
#